data_AF-A0A7J9X8P2-F1
#
_entry.id   AF-A0A7J9X8P2-F1
#
_cell.length_a   1.000
_cell.length_b   1.000
_cell.length_c   1.000
_cell.angle_alpha   90.00
_cell.angle_beta   90.00
_cell.angle_gamma   90.00
#
_symmetry.space_group_name_H-M   'P 1'
#
loop_
_entity.id
_entity.type
_entity.pdbx_description
1 polymer ?
#
loop_
_entity_poly.entity_id
_entity_poly.type
_entity_poly.pdbx_seq_one_letter_code
_entity_poly.pdbx_strand_id
1 'polypeptide(L)'
;MPSPHPPEISVQLYRAATELAAASPPWLQQLVEIGTEAGLAVFALFFLAAWWRSRRLPDGSQALALLAPVATVVAYLASEAVKLGVRADRPCRTVPDVQPIAACPGVGDWSLPSNHAAIAGAAVVTVAVAWRVLTVAVLARPAGRAVTLLRGYRLTRPLVASGRTR
;
A
#
# COMPACT_ATOMS: atom_id res chain seq x y z
N MET A 1 -21.18 -31.74 12.69
CA MET A 1 -21.55 -30.54 13.46
C MET A 1 -22.23 -29.58 12.49
N PRO A 2 -23.35 -28.93 12.84
CA PRO A 2 -23.95 -27.91 11.99
C PRO A 2 -22.91 -26.82 11.75
N SER A 3 -22.68 -26.45 10.50
CA SER A 3 -21.83 -25.31 10.16
C SER A 3 -22.42 -24.07 10.85
N PRO A 4 -21.64 -23.24 11.54
CA PRO A 4 -22.16 -22.03 12.15
C PRO A 4 -22.76 -21.16 11.05
N HIS A 5 -24.08 -20.93 11.12
CA HIS A 5 -24.75 -20.04 10.18
C HIS A 5 -24.25 -18.62 10.42
N PRO A 6 -23.95 -17.85 9.35
CA PRO A 6 -23.55 -16.46 9.49
C PRO A 6 -24.66 -15.69 10.22
N PRO A 7 -24.31 -14.67 11.03
CA PRO A 7 -25.31 -13.89 11.74
C PRO A 7 -26.26 -13.22 10.73
N GLU A 8 -27.54 -13.16 11.11
CA GLU A 8 -28.64 -12.73 10.24
C GLU A 8 -28.39 -11.34 9.62
N ILE A 9 -27.82 -10.41 10.40
CA ILE A 9 -27.46 -9.08 9.90
C ILE A 9 -26.46 -9.12 8.74
N SER A 10 -25.50 -10.06 8.75
CA SER A 10 -24.54 -10.21 7.66
C SER A 10 -25.18 -10.76 6.40
N VAL A 11 -26.16 -11.67 6.56
CA VAL A 11 -26.96 -12.19 5.44
C VAL A 11 -27.78 -11.08 4.80
N GLN A 12 -28.47 -10.28 5.61
CA GLN A 12 -29.28 -9.14 5.13
C GLN A 12 -28.42 -8.08 4.43
N LEU A 13 -27.29 -7.70 5.03
CA LEU A 13 -26.35 -6.76 4.41
C LEU A 13 -25.80 -7.29 3.09
N TYR A 14 -25.45 -8.58 3.03
CA TYR A 14 -24.96 -9.19 1.80
C TYR A 14 -26.03 -9.20 0.69
N ARG A 15 -27.26 -9.59 1.01
CA ARG A 15 -28.40 -9.55 0.07
C ARG A 15 -28.64 -8.14 -0.45
N ALA A 16 -28.75 -7.17 0.45
CA ALA A 16 -28.93 -5.76 0.09
C ALA A 16 -27.80 -5.25 -0.82
N ALA A 17 -26.55 -5.62 -0.55
CA ALA A 17 -25.43 -5.27 -1.40
C ALA A 17 -25.51 -5.92 -2.79
N THR A 18 -25.88 -7.20 -2.88
CA THR A 18 -26.04 -7.89 -4.18
C THR A 18 -27.23 -7.36 -4.98
N GLU A 19 -28.34 -7.02 -4.34
CA GLU A 19 -29.52 -6.43 -4.98
C GLU A 19 -29.21 -5.03 -5.50
N LEU A 20 -28.57 -4.19 -4.67
CA LEU A 20 -28.13 -2.86 -5.08
C LEU A 20 -27.19 -2.92 -6.28
N ALA A 21 -26.25 -3.87 -6.26
CA ALA A 21 -25.32 -4.02 -7.36
C ALA A 21 -26.01 -4.52 -8.63
N ALA A 22 -26.93 -5.48 -8.52
CA ALA A 22 -27.72 -5.96 -9.65
C ALA A 22 -28.61 -4.85 -10.26
N ALA A 23 -29.14 -3.96 -9.41
CA ALA A 23 -29.91 -2.79 -9.85
C ALA A 23 -29.05 -1.64 -10.40
N SER A 24 -27.73 -1.69 -10.23
CA SER A 24 -26.83 -0.62 -10.66
C SER A 24 -26.62 -0.62 -12.19
N PRO A 25 -26.47 0.56 -12.82
CA PRO A 25 -26.17 0.64 -14.25
C PRO A 25 -24.87 -0.11 -14.62
N PRO A 26 -24.76 -0.70 -15.83
CA PRO A 26 -23.59 -1.45 -16.24
C PRO A 26 -22.27 -0.66 -16.17
N TRP A 27 -22.30 0.63 -16.48
CA TRP A 27 -21.12 1.49 -16.39
C TRP A 27 -20.59 1.63 -14.95
N LEU A 28 -21.48 1.61 -13.95
CA LEU A 28 -21.12 1.71 -12.55
C LEU A 28 -20.51 0.39 -12.04
N GLN A 29 -21.10 -0.75 -12.44
CA GLN A 29 -20.53 -2.07 -12.15
C GLN A 29 -19.11 -2.20 -12.73
N GLN A 30 -18.92 -1.78 -13.98
CA GLN A 30 -17.61 -1.75 -14.64
C GLN A 30 -16.63 -0.82 -13.93
N LEU A 31 -17.06 0.38 -13.50
CA LEU A 31 -16.18 1.28 -12.75
C LEU A 31 -15.73 0.69 -11.41
N VAL A 32 -16.59 -0.04 -10.70
CA VAL A 32 -16.22 -0.70 -9.45
C VAL A 32 -15.22 -1.82 -9.70
N GLU A 33 -15.48 -2.66 -10.70
CA GLU A 33 -14.59 -3.76 -11.10
C GLU A 33 -13.21 -3.24 -11.55
N ILE A 34 -13.19 -2.24 -12.43
CA ILE A 34 -11.95 -1.60 -12.87
C ILE A 34 -11.28 -0.86 -11.69
N GLY A 35 -12.05 -0.21 -10.83
CA GLY A 35 -11.56 0.57 -9.71
C GLY A 35 -10.74 -0.25 -8.71
N THR A 36 -11.16 -1.49 -8.43
CA THR A 36 -10.41 -2.37 -7.52
C THR A 36 -9.05 -2.76 -8.07
N GLU A 37 -8.93 -2.99 -9.38
CA GLU A 37 -7.66 -3.31 -10.03
C GLU A 37 -6.80 -2.06 -10.26
N ALA A 38 -7.42 -0.99 -10.76
CA ALA A 38 -6.76 0.28 -11.02
C ALA A 38 -6.16 0.88 -9.75
N GLY A 39 -6.81 0.72 -8.60
CA GLY A 39 -6.26 1.13 -7.31
C GLY A 39 -4.91 0.47 -7.00
N LEU A 40 -4.76 -0.83 -7.28
CA LEU A 40 -3.48 -1.53 -7.10
C LEU A 40 -2.42 -1.05 -8.11
N ALA A 41 -2.83 -0.80 -9.35
CA ALA A 41 -1.94 -0.22 -10.36
C ALA A 41 -1.41 1.15 -9.93
N VAL A 42 -2.26 1.99 -9.32
CA VAL A 42 -1.85 3.29 -8.77
C VAL A 42 -0.80 3.13 -7.66
N PHE A 43 -0.95 2.16 -6.75
CA PHE A 43 0.09 1.90 -5.74
C PHE A 43 1.40 1.40 -6.37
N ALA A 44 1.33 0.58 -7.41
CA ALA A 44 2.52 0.18 -8.16
C ALA A 44 3.26 1.39 -8.76
N LEU A 45 2.51 2.36 -9.32
CA LEU A 45 3.09 3.62 -9.79
C LEU A 45 3.73 4.42 -8.66
N PHE A 46 3.13 4.46 -7.46
CA PHE A 46 3.73 5.11 -6.30
C PHE A 46 5.03 4.43 -5.85
N PHE A 47 5.13 3.10 -5.89
CA PHE A 47 6.38 2.38 -5.63
C PHE A 47 7.44 2.70 -6.68
N LEU A 48 7.08 2.72 -7.96
CA LEU A 48 7.99 3.09 -9.06
C LEU A 48 8.48 4.53 -8.93
N ALA A 49 7.60 5.46 -8.57
CA ALA A 49 7.96 6.85 -8.33
C ALA A 49 8.89 7.00 -7.11
N ALA A 50 8.62 6.27 -6.02
CA ALA A 50 9.50 6.22 -4.85
C ALA A 50 10.89 5.69 -5.21
N TRP A 51 10.95 4.59 -5.97
CA TRP A 51 12.20 4.04 -6.52
C TRP A 51 12.95 5.06 -7.37
N TRP A 52 12.27 5.70 -8.33
CA TRP A 52 12.87 6.69 -9.21
C TRP A 52 13.45 7.88 -8.44
N ARG A 53 12.73 8.37 -7.43
CA ARG A 53 13.18 9.46 -6.55
C ARG A 53 14.40 9.07 -5.72
N SER A 54 14.45 7.82 -5.25
CA SER A 54 15.53 7.30 -4.42
C SER A 54 16.88 7.22 -5.14
N ARG A 55 16.90 7.09 -6.48
CA ARG A 55 18.13 7.04 -7.29
C ARG A 55 19.01 8.28 -7.18
N ARG A 56 18.45 9.42 -6.77
CA ARG A 56 19.21 10.66 -6.60
C ARG A 56 19.70 10.86 -5.16
N LEU A 57 19.28 10.02 -4.21
CA LEU A 57 19.52 10.17 -2.77
C LEU A 57 20.75 9.38 -2.30
N PRO A 58 21.31 9.68 -1.11
CA PRO A 58 22.43 8.95 -0.53
C PRO A 58 22.14 7.44 -0.34
N ASP A 59 23.23 6.69 -0.14
CA ASP A 59 23.24 5.24 0.05
C ASP A 59 22.22 4.80 1.12
N GLY A 60 21.43 3.77 0.83
CA GLY A 60 20.35 3.24 1.68
C GLY A 60 18.93 3.70 1.30
N SER A 61 18.77 4.82 0.59
CA SER A 61 17.43 5.30 0.18
C SER A 61 16.75 4.37 -0.83
N GLN A 62 17.55 3.70 -1.66
CA GLN A 62 17.08 2.69 -2.62
C GLN A 62 16.56 1.43 -1.93
N ALA A 63 17.25 0.99 -0.87
CA ALA A 63 16.81 -0.15 -0.06
C ALA A 63 15.44 0.13 0.59
N LEU A 64 15.24 1.34 1.12
CA LEU A 64 13.94 1.73 1.68
C LEU A 64 12.82 1.78 0.63
N ALA A 65 13.11 2.28 -0.57
CA ALA A 65 12.15 2.30 -1.66
C ALA A 65 11.72 0.88 -2.08
N LEU A 66 12.64 -0.08 -2.06
CA LEU A 66 12.34 -1.49 -2.33
C LEU A 66 11.67 -2.22 -1.16
N LEU A 67 11.91 -1.78 0.07
CA LEU A 67 11.28 -2.38 1.25
C LEU A 67 9.77 -2.20 1.25
N ALA A 68 9.26 -1.11 0.67
CA ALA A 68 7.82 -0.82 0.63
C ALA A 68 6.99 -1.86 -0.16
N PRO A 69 7.31 -2.19 -1.43
CA PRO A 69 6.62 -3.27 -2.14
C PRO A 69 6.87 -4.65 -1.50
N VAL A 70 8.08 -4.91 -0.98
CA VAL A 70 8.38 -6.19 -0.28
C VAL A 70 7.52 -6.36 0.96
N ALA A 71 7.40 -5.33 1.81
CA ALA A 71 6.55 -5.36 2.99
C ALA A 71 5.06 -5.55 2.64
N THR A 72 4.61 -4.98 1.51
CA THR A 72 3.25 -5.20 1.00
C THR A 72 3.02 -6.67 0.62
N VAL A 73 3.97 -7.29 -0.08
CA VAL A 73 3.91 -8.73 -0.42
C VAL A 73 3.91 -9.59 0.84
N VAL A 74 4.78 -9.29 1.81
CA VAL A 74 4.83 -10.04 3.08
C VAL A 74 3.51 -9.92 3.84
N ALA A 75 2.91 -8.73 3.90
CA ALA A 75 1.62 -8.52 4.54
C ALA A 75 0.49 -9.30 3.82
N TYR A 76 0.51 -9.33 2.49
CA TYR A 76 -0.42 -10.15 1.71
C TYR A 76 -0.27 -11.64 2.02
N LEU A 77 0.96 -12.17 2.02
CA LEU A 77 1.22 -13.57 2.34
C LEU A 77 0.81 -13.93 3.77
N ALA A 78 1.00 -13.02 4.72
CA ALA A 78 0.50 -13.19 6.07
C ALA A 78 -1.04 -13.26 6.09
N SER A 79 -1.74 -12.46 5.27
CA SER A 79 -3.20 -12.53 5.14
C SER A 79 -3.68 -13.86 4.55
N GLU A 80 -2.94 -14.43 3.59
CA GLU A 80 -3.22 -15.76 3.05
C GLU A 80 -3.00 -16.86 4.11
N ALA A 81 -1.96 -16.74 4.95
CA ALA A 81 -1.78 -17.65 6.07
C ALA A 81 -2.95 -17.57 7.08
N VAL A 82 -3.48 -16.37 7.35
CA VAL A 82 -4.67 -16.19 8.21
C VAL A 82 -5.88 -16.90 7.61
N LYS A 83 -6.08 -16.86 6.29
CA LYS A 83 -7.19 -17.58 5.62
C LYS A 83 -7.15 -19.08 5.90
N LEU A 84 -5.97 -19.68 5.97
CA LEU A 84 -5.81 -21.11 6.27
C LEU A 84 -6.28 -21.47 7.69
N GLY A 85 -6.28 -20.52 8.62
CA GLY A 85 -6.80 -20.68 9.97
C GLY A 85 -8.30 -20.39 10.06
N VAL A 86 -8.74 -19.26 9.51
CA VAL A 86 -10.14 -18.79 9.62
C VAL A 86 -11.08 -19.63 8.75
N ARG A 87 -10.68 -19.97 7.53
CA ARG A 87 -11.45 -20.75 6.55
C ARG A 87 -12.90 -20.28 6.38
N ALA A 88 -13.11 -18.97 6.35
CA ALA A 88 -14.43 -18.39 6.16
C ALA A 88 -14.91 -18.66 4.74
N ASP A 89 -16.07 -19.33 4.62
CA ASP A 89 -16.69 -19.57 3.33
C ASP A 89 -17.15 -18.27 2.65
N ARG A 90 -17.26 -18.32 1.32
CA ARG A 90 -17.77 -17.20 0.54
C ARG A 90 -19.29 -17.12 0.65
N PRO A 91 -19.86 -15.92 0.88
CA PRO A 91 -21.31 -15.75 0.99
C PRO A 91 -22.10 -16.26 -0.23
N CYS A 92 -21.50 -16.25 -1.42
CA CYS A 92 -22.10 -16.82 -2.64
C CYS A 92 -22.39 -18.33 -2.56
N ARG A 93 -21.80 -19.07 -1.61
CA ARG A 93 -22.08 -20.49 -1.37
C ARG A 93 -23.02 -20.74 -0.19
N THR A 94 -23.05 -19.84 0.77
CA THR A 94 -23.71 -20.05 2.07
C THR A 94 -25.02 -19.29 2.20
N VAL A 95 -25.22 -18.22 1.43
CA VAL A 95 -26.47 -17.46 1.40
C VAL A 95 -27.33 -17.94 0.23
N PRO A 96 -28.54 -18.47 0.48
CA PRO A 96 -29.45 -18.89 -0.57
C PRO A 96 -30.09 -17.69 -1.29
N ASP A 97 -30.46 -17.91 -2.54
CA ASP A 97 -31.24 -17.00 -3.41
C ASP A 97 -30.58 -15.64 -3.69
N VAL A 98 -29.26 -15.63 -3.83
CA VAL A 98 -28.48 -14.43 -4.19
C VAL A 98 -27.91 -14.54 -5.59
N GLN A 99 -27.87 -13.42 -6.31
CA GLN A 99 -27.24 -13.30 -7.62
C GLN A 99 -25.94 -12.49 -7.48
N PRO A 100 -24.79 -13.15 -7.26
CA PRO A 100 -23.51 -12.44 -7.16
C PRO A 100 -23.10 -11.87 -8.52
N ILE A 101 -22.50 -10.68 -8.50
CA ILE A 101 -22.03 -9.97 -9.71
C ILE A 101 -20.89 -10.74 -10.40
N ALA A 102 -20.07 -11.43 -9.61
CA ALA A 102 -18.92 -12.20 -10.08
C ALA A 102 -19.13 -13.70 -9.84
N ALA A 103 -18.56 -14.52 -10.71
CA ALA A 103 -18.59 -15.97 -10.58
C ALA A 103 -18.02 -16.40 -9.22
N CYS A 104 -18.72 -17.30 -8.53
CA CYS A 104 -18.29 -17.80 -7.23
C CYS A 104 -17.07 -18.71 -7.41
N PRO A 105 -15.91 -18.39 -6.80
CA PRO A 105 -14.70 -19.20 -6.94
C PRO A 105 -14.86 -20.60 -6.35
N GLY A 106 -13.96 -21.50 -6.78
CA GLY A 106 -13.90 -22.88 -6.32
C GLY A 106 -13.69 -23.01 -4.81
N VAL A 107 -13.89 -24.24 -4.31
CA VAL A 107 -13.65 -24.58 -2.90
C VAL A 107 -12.17 -24.38 -2.54
N GLY A 108 -11.91 -23.89 -1.32
CA GLY A 108 -10.56 -23.54 -0.87
C GLY A 108 -10.19 -22.07 -1.05
N ASP A 109 -11.00 -21.29 -1.78
CA ASP A 109 -10.87 -19.83 -1.83
C ASP A 109 -11.71 -19.16 -0.73
N TRP A 110 -11.03 -18.83 0.37
CA TRP A 110 -11.62 -18.27 1.59
C TRP A 110 -11.90 -16.76 1.48
N SER A 111 -12.98 -16.32 2.10
CA SER A 111 -13.50 -14.95 1.99
C SER A 111 -12.80 -13.92 2.86
N LEU A 112 -12.22 -14.35 4.00
CA LEU A 112 -11.61 -13.45 4.99
C LEU A 112 -10.17 -13.84 5.32
N PRO A 113 -9.23 -12.87 5.29
CA PRO A 113 -9.38 -11.47 4.86
C PRO A 113 -9.54 -11.30 3.33
N SER A 114 -10.00 -10.13 2.87
CA SER A 114 -10.05 -9.80 1.43
C SER A 114 -8.66 -9.47 0.88
N ASN A 115 -8.31 -10.02 -0.30
CA ASN A 115 -6.99 -9.83 -0.92
C ASN A 115 -6.74 -8.39 -1.34
N HIS A 116 -7.65 -7.79 -2.11
CA HIS A 116 -7.53 -6.38 -2.51
C HIS A 116 -7.47 -5.46 -1.29
N ALA A 117 -8.26 -5.72 -0.25
CA ALA A 117 -8.21 -4.93 0.97
C ALA A 117 -6.87 -5.08 1.72
N ALA A 118 -6.34 -6.30 1.83
CA ALA A 118 -5.05 -6.56 2.46
C ALA A 118 -3.90 -5.89 1.70
N ILE A 119 -3.86 -6.06 0.38
CA ILE A 119 -2.83 -5.47 -0.48
C ILE A 119 -2.95 -3.94 -0.46
N ALA A 120 -4.14 -3.38 -0.67
CA ALA A 120 -4.34 -1.93 -0.67
C ALA A 120 -4.00 -1.31 0.70
N GLY A 121 -4.47 -1.91 1.80
CA GLY A 121 -4.16 -1.43 3.15
C GLY A 121 -2.66 -1.43 3.44
N ALA A 122 -1.97 -2.52 3.11
CA ALA A 122 -0.52 -2.60 3.27
C ALA A 122 0.23 -1.62 2.34
N ALA A 123 -0.23 -1.46 1.10
CA ALA A 123 0.33 -0.52 0.15
C ALA A 123 0.19 0.93 0.63
N VAL A 124 -0.98 1.34 1.14
CA VAL A 124 -1.19 2.67 1.71
C VAL A 124 -0.17 2.97 2.81
N VAL A 125 -0.01 2.06 3.76
CA VAL A 125 0.90 2.26 4.91
C VAL A 125 2.34 2.32 4.44
N THR A 126 2.79 1.37 3.61
CA THR A 126 4.18 1.30 3.15
C THR A 126 4.54 2.45 2.22
N VAL A 127 3.64 2.85 1.31
CA VAL A 127 3.80 4.05 0.47
C VAL A 127 3.90 5.30 1.35
N ALA A 128 2.98 5.48 2.30
CA ALA A 128 3.00 6.66 3.17
C ALA A 128 4.33 6.78 3.93
N VAL A 129 4.84 5.68 4.49
CA VAL A 129 6.13 5.65 5.19
C VAL A 129 7.29 5.95 4.23
N ALA A 130 7.36 5.26 3.08
CA ALA A 130 8.43 5.44 2.11
C ALA A 130 8.48 6.88 1.58
N TRP A 131 7.33 7.44 1.22
CA TRP A 131 7.24 8.81 0.72
C TRP A 131 7.61 9.85 1.77
N ARG A 132 7.24 9.63 3.03
CA ARG A 132 7.61 10.53 4.13
C ARG A 132 9.13 10.58 4.31
N VAL A 133 9.78 9.42 4.37
CA VAL A 133 11.25 9.35 4.54
C VAL A 133 11.98 9.91 3.33
N LEU A 134 11.58 9.55 2.11
CA LEU A 134 12.20 10.07 0.89
C LEU A 134 12.00 11.59 0.75
N THR A 135 10.87 12.13 1.22
CA THR A 135 10.63 13.59 1.19
C THR A 135 11.57 14.31 2.15
N VAL A 136 11.70 13.82 3.39
CA VAL A 136 12.65 14.37 4.37
C VAL A 136 14.08 14.32 3.84
N ALA A 137 14.49 13.19 3.25
CA ALA A 137 15.84 13.03 2.71
C ALA A 137 16.12 14.00 1.55
N VAL A 138 15.13 14.28 0.70
CA VAL A 138 15.28 15.29 -0.37
C VAL A 138 15.41 16.71 0.19
N LEU A 139 14.58 17.07 1.18
CA LEU A 139 14.61 18.39 1.82
C LEU A 139 15.90 18.62 2.64
N ALA A 140 16.51 17.56 3.16
CA ALA A 140 17.77 17.65 3.90
C ALA A 140 19.01 17.88 3.00
N ARG A 141 18.94 17.58 1.69
CA ARG A 141 20.06 17.76 0.74
C ARG A 141 20.66 19.19 0.72
N PRO A 142 19.87 20.28 0.63
CA PRO A 142 20.44 21.64 0.62
C PRO A 142 21.27 21.97 1.87
N ALA A 143 20.89 21.47 3.05
CA ALA A 143 21.65 21.66 4.28
C ALA A 143 23.03 20.97 4.23
N GLY A 144 23.09 19.75 3.68
CA GLY A 144 24.33 19.02 3.50
C GLY A 144 25.32 19.75 2.57
N ARG A 145 24.84 20.26 1.43
CA ARG A 145 25.71 20.99 0.47
C ARG A 145 26.24 22.30 1.06
N ALA A 146 25.43 23.03 1.82
CA ALA A 146 25.87 24.25 2.50
C ALA A 146 26.97 23.95 3.53
N VAL A 147 26.85 22.87 4.30
CA VAL A 147 27.87 22.45 5.26
C VAL A 147 29.17 22.04 4.56
N THR A 148 29.12 21.26 3.48
CA THR A 148 30.32 20.87 2.71
C THR A 148 30.99 22.09 2.08
N LEU A 149 30.22 23.04 1.52
CA LEU A 149 30.74 24.29 0.95
C LEU A 149 31.36 25.19 2.03
N LEU A 150 30.73 25.32 3.20
CA LEU A 150 31.27 26.09 4.33
C LEU A 150 32.54 25.45 4.92
N ARG A 151 32.61 24.11 4.99
CA ARG A 151 33.84 23.40 5.37
C ARG A 151 34.95 23.59 4.34
N GLY A 152 34.63 23.47 3.05
CA GLY A 152 35.56 23.74 1.96
C GLY A 152 36.09 25.18 1.99
N TYR A 153 35.21 26.17 2.20
CA TYR A 153 35.58 27.58 2.35
C TYR A 153 36.46 27.86 3.58
N ARG A 154 36.20 27.20 4.72
CA ARG A 154 37.05 27.35 5.92
C ARG A 154 38.44 26.74 5.73
N LEU A 155 38.57 25.68 4.94
CA LEU A 155 39.86 25.05 4.66
C LEU A 155 40.70 25.86 3.65
N THR A 156 40.06 26.59 2.73
CA THR A 156 40.76 27.42 1.74
C THR A 156 40.97 28.86 2.18
N ARG A 157 40.38 29.32 3.29
CA ARG A 157 40.69 30.62 3.88
C ARG A 157 42.12 30.59 4.43
N PRO A 158 43.10 31.32 3.85
CA PRO A 158 44.36 31.51 4.53
C PRO A 158 44.08 32.22 5.85
N LEU A 159 44.63 31.70 6.96
CA LEU A 159 44.69 32.41 8.22
C LEU A 159 45.56 33.66 7.99
N VAL A 160 44.95 34.74 7.50
CA VAL A 160 45.53 36.08 7.59
C VAL A 160 45.56 36.40 9.07
N ALA A 161 46.67 35.99 9.70
CA ALA A 161 46.99 36.33 11.06
C ALA A 161 46.94 37.86 11.17
N SER A 162 45.95 38.34 11.91
CA SER A 162 45.84 39.73 12.33
C SER A 162 47.00 40.03 13.28
N GLY A 163 48.18 40.26 12.71
CA GLY A 163 49.30 40.89 13.39
C GLY A 163 48.92 42.33 13.72
N ARG A 164 48.25 42.54 14.85
CA ARG A 164 48.15 43.85 15.48
C ARG A 164 49.14 43.88 16.64
N THR A 165 50.36 44.27 16.29
CA THR A 165 51.35 44.75 17.26
C THR A 165 50.94 46.14 17.73
N ARG A 166 50.76 46.24 19.06
CA ARG A 166 50.82 47.41 19.95
C ARG A 166 49.88 48.59 19.69
#